data_AF-A0A6L9EAQ0-F1
#
_entry.id   AF-A0A6L9EAQ0-F1
#
_cell.length_a   1.000
_cell.length_b   1.000
_cell.length_c   1.000
_cell.angle_alpha   90.00
_cell.angle_beta   90.00
_cell.angle_gamma   90.00
#
_symmetry.space_group_name_H-M   'P 1'
#
loop_
_entity.id
_entity.type
_entity.pdbx_description
1 polymer ?
#
loop_
_entity_poly.entity_id
_entity_poly.type
_entity_poly.pdbx_seq_one_letter_code
_entity_poly.pdbx_strand_id
1 'polypeptide(L)'
;MHIETTEKSIPKSNKAVFEFLTDLNNFEKLMPESIDKFQLIDENTFLFALKGMPEITLERKEQQPYDRIVLGAAGGKLPFTLSANIQAVSENESKVRLSFEGEFNAMMAMMIKSPITNFMNTLSDNLSVIP
;
A
#
# COMPACT_ATOMS: atom_id res chain seq x y z
N MET A 1 -16.32 -1.49 1.86
CA MET A 1 -15.82 -1.21 0.49
C MET A 1 -14.57 -2.03 0.29
N HIS A 2 -14.44 -2.67 -0.88
CA HIS A 2 -13.25 -3.43 -1.27
C HIS A 2 -12.77 -2.93 -2.64
N ILE A 3 -11.47 -2.76 -2.79
CA ILE A 3 -10.80 -2.40 -4.05
C ILE A 3 -9.57 -3.28 -4.16
N GLU A 4 -9.30 -3.83 -5.33
CA GLU A 4 -8.09 -4.59 -5.62
C GLU A 4 -7.42 -4.06 -6.89
N THR A 5 -6.10 -4.12 -6.93
CA THR A 5 -5.35 -3.91 -8.18
C THR A 5 -5.32 -5.20 -8.98
N THR A 6 -5.03 -5.10 -10.27
CA THR A 6 -4.58 -6.27 -11.03
C THR A 6 -3.28 -6.81 -10.45
N GLU A 7 -3.02 -8.11 -10.59
CA GLU A 7 -1.71 -8.67 -10.29
C GLU A 7 -0.62 -8.03 -11.16
N LYS A 8 0.48 -7.63 -10.53
CA LYS A 8 1.66 -7.09 -11.19
C LYS A 8 2.82 -8.05 -11.03
N SER A 9 3.47 -8.43 -12.13
CA SER A 9 4.76 -9.14 -12.05
C SER A 9 5.86 -8.14 -11.66
N ILE A 10 6.69 -8.55 -10.71
CA ILE A 10 7.84 -7.82 -10.19
C ILE A 10 9.08 -8.67 -10.49
N PRO A 11 10.10 -8.13 -11.17
CA PRO A 11 11.34 -8.85 -11.51
C PRO A 11 12.28 -8.96 -10.28
N LYS A 12 11.73 -9.38 -9.14
CA LYS A 12 12.37 -9.58 -7.85
C LYS A 12 11.73 -10.77 -7.14
N SER A 13 12.50 -11.46 -6.31
CA SER A 13 11.98 -12.52 -5.44
C SER A 13 10.91 -11.97 -4.48
N ASN A 14 10.00 -12.83 -4.03
CA ASN A 14 8.99 -12.46 -3.01
C ASN A 14 9.67 -11.95 -1.73
N LYS A 15 10.82 -12.52 -1.36
CA LYS A 15 11.65 -12.06 -0.25
C LYS A 15 12.11 -10.61 -0.42
N ALA A 16 12.69 -10.27 -1.58
CA ALA A 16 13.17 -8.92 -1.85
C ALA A 16 12.02 -7.89 -1.84
N VAL A 17 10.87 -8.25 -2.42
CA VAL A 17 9.66 -7.39 -2.39
C VAL A 17 9.16 -7.20 -0.95
N PHE A 18 9.10 -8.28 -0.18
CA PHE A 18 8.65 -8.23 1.21
C PHE A 18 9.58 -7.39 2.09
N GLU A 19 10.89 -7.58 1.98
CA GLU A 19 11.88 -6.79 2.72
C GLU A 19 11.80 -5.30 2.33
N PHE A 20 11.63 -5.01 1.02
CA PHE A 20 11.42 -3.64 0.54
C PHE A 20 10.18 -2.99 1.17
N LEU A 21 9.04 -3.70 1.17
CA LEU A 21 7.79 -3.22 1.77
C LEU A 21 7.80 -3.19 3.30
N THR A 22 8.67 -3.98 3.94
CA THR A 22 8.84 -4.01 5.39
C THR A 22 9.63 -2.80 5.89
N ASP A 23 10.49 -2.20 5.09
CA ASP A 23 11.03 -0.88 5.39
C ASP A 23 10.02 0.19 4.93
N LEU A 24 9.25 0.73 5.88
CA LEU A 24 8.19 1.68 5.55
C LEU A 24 8.70 2.98 4.94
N ASN A 25 9.98 3.31 5.11
CA ASN A 25 10.58 4.47 4.43
C ASN A 25 10.56 4.31 2.91
N ASN A 26 10.60 3.06 2.40
CA ASN A 26 10.53 2.80 0.96
C ASN A 26 9.18 3.15 0.34
N PHE A 27 8.11 3.32 1.12
CA PHE A 27 6.83 3.77 0.57
C PHE A 27 6.92 5.16 -0.06
N GLU A 28 7.83 6.03 0.39
CA GLU A 28 8.09 7.32 -0.25
C GLU A 28 8.40 7.17 -1.75
N LYS A 29 9.18 6.14 -2.11
CA LYS A 29 9.55 5.82 -3.51
C LYS A 29 8.37 5.30 -4.34
N LEU A 30 7.32 4.81 -3.69
CA LEU A 30 6.13 4.29 -4.35
C LEU A 30 5.05 5.37 -4.51
N MET A 31 5.18 6.51 -3.85
CA MET A 31 4.17 7.57 -3.89
C MET A 31 4.02 8.16 -5.31
N PRO A 32 2.81 8.60 -5.68
CA PRO A 32 2.60 9.31 -6.93
C PRO A 32 3.29 10.69 -6.93
N GLU A 33 3.54 11.27 -8.11
CA GLU A 33 4.04 12.64 -8.26
C GLU A 33 3.13 13.71 -7.62
N SER A 34 1.86 13.37 -7.39
CA SER A 34 0.87 14.22 -6.72
C SER A 34 1.01 14.23 -5.20
N ILE A 35 2.03 13.59 -4.64
CA ILE A 35 2.33 13.65 -3.22
C ILE A 35 2.53 15.10 -2.75
N ASP A 36 1.89 15.42 -1.64
CA ASP A 36 2.06 16.70 -0.94
C ASP A 36 2.96 16.53 0.29
N LYS A 37 2.83 15.40 0.99
CA LYS A 37 3.63 15.08 2.17
C LYS A 37 3.87 13.57 2.29
N PHE A 38 5.08 13.20 2.68
CA PHE A 38 5.41 11.89 3.25
C PHE A 38 6.18 12.14 4.54
N GLN A 39 5.87 11.39 5.59
CA GLN A 39 6.56 11.48 6.85
C GLN A 39 6.58 10.10 7.51
N LEU A 40 7.78 9.52 7.66
CA LEU A 40 7.98 8.39 8.55
C LEU A 40 7.81 8.87 9.98
N ILE A 41 6.87 8.27 10.73
CA ILE A 41 6.62 8.60 12.14
C ILE A 41 7.50 7.70 13.01
N ASP A 42 7.50 6.40 12.72
CA ASP A 42 8.34 5.38 13.36
C ASP A 42 8.52 4.18 12.42
N GLU A 43 9.13 3.09 12.89
CA GLU A 43 9.41 1.87 12.11
C GLU A 43 8.15 1.11 11.64
N ASN A 44 6.99 1.41 12.24
CA ASN A 44 5.70 0.77 11.98
C ASN A 44 4.66 1.73 11.40
N THR A 45 4.96 3.04 11.36
CA THR A 45 3.96 4.06 11.03
C THR A 45 4.53 5.13 10.10
N PHE A 46 3.78 5.46 9.06
CA PHE A 46 4.03 6.65 8.25
C PHE A 46 2.74 7.42 7.97
N LEU A 47 2.89 8.70 7.70
CA LEU A 47 1.84 9.60 7.24
C LEU A 47 2.14 10.00 5.80
N PHE A 48 1.08 10.08 4.99
CA PHE A 48 1.17 10.65 3.66
C PHE A 48 -0.04 11.53 3.35
N ALA A 49 0.13 12.46 2.43
CA ALA A 49 -0.94 13.28 1.88
C ALA A 49 -0.74 13.43 0.38
N LEU A 50 -1.84 13.36 -0.37
CA LEU A 50 -1.87 13.67 -1.79
C LEU A 50 -2.55 15.03 -1.96
N LYS A 51 -2.18 15.79 -3.01
CA LYS A 51 -2.85 17.06 -3.32
C LYS A 51 -4.36 16.87 -3.43
N GLY A 52 -5.12 17.59 -2.61
CA GLY A 52 -6.59 17.50 -2.57
C GLY A 52 -7.16 16.36 -1.73
N MET A 53 -6.33 15.64 -0.96
CA MET A 53 -6.73 14.57 -0.04
C MET A 53 -6.34 14.93 1.39
N PRO A 54 -7.14 14.57 2.42
CA PRO A 54 -6.69 14.67 3.81
C PRO A 54 -5.45 13.79 4.07
N GLU A 55 -4.66 14.16 5.08
CA GLU A 55 -3.55 13.32 5.55
C GLU A 55 -4.07 11.94 6.00
N ILE A 56 -3.38 10.89 5.58
CA ILE A 56 -3.63 9.51 5.98
C ILE A 56 -2.42 8.99 6.74
N THR A 57 -2.69 8.34 7.87
CA THR A 57 -1.67 7.64 8.65
C THR A 57 -1.88 6.13 8.55
N LEU A 58 -0.87 5.43 8.03
CA LEU A 58 -0.83 3.98 7.92
C LEU A 58 0.13 3.42 8.97
N GLU A 59 -0.38 2.46 9.73
CA GLU A 59 0.35 1.69 10.73
C GLU A 59 0.34 0.21 10.33
N ARG A 60 1.48 -0.45 10.46
CA ARG A 60 1.61 -1.90 10.29
C ARG A 60 0.74 -2.65 11.28
N LYS A 61 -0.11 -3.55 10.76
CA LYS A 61 -1.01 -4.40 11.55
C LYS A 61 -0.58 -5.86 11.56
N GLU A 62 -0.14 -6.37 10.42
CA GLU A 62 0.24 -7.78 10.26
C GLU A 62 1.37 -7.91 9.25
N GLN A 63 2.21 -8.92 9.44
CA GLN A 63 3.14 -9.42 8.44
C GLN A 63 3.13 -10.94 8.44
N GLN A 64 3.23 -11.52 7.25
CA GLN A 64 3.55 -12.92 7.03
C GLN A 64 4.81 -12.94 6.16
N PRO A 65 5.95 -13.41 6.69
CA PRO A 65 7.23 -13.32 6.00
C PRO A 65 7.15 -13.77 4.54
N TYR A 66 7.58 -12.89 3.64
CA TYR A 66 7.67 -13.08 2.19
C TYR A 66 6.34 -13.23 1.43
N ASP A 67 5.21 -13.30 2.14
CA ASP A 67 3.90 -13.56 1.54
C ASP A 67 2.95 -12.38 1.66
N ARG A 68 2.99 -11.64 2.77
CA ARG A 68 1.99 -10.59 3.04
C ARG A 68 2.46 -9.50 3.99
N ILE A 69 2.08 -8.27 3.69
CA ILE A 69 2.10 -7.14 4.65
C ILE A 69 0.73 -6.47 4.68
N VAL A 70 0.27 -6.13 5.88
CA VAL A 70 -1.00 -5.41 6.10
C VAL A 70 -0.71 -4.12 6.86
N LEU A 71 -1.07 -3.00 6.24
CA LEU A 71 -1.13 -1.68 6.87
C LEU A 71 -2.59 -1.32 7.14
N GLY A 72 -2.85 -0.47 8.12
CA GLY A 72 -4.19 0.01 8.43
C GLY A 72 -4.19 1.35 9.14
N ALA A 73 -5.37 1.88 9.42
CA ALA A 73 -5.52 3.17 10.08
C ALA A 73 -4.77 3.24 11.43
N ALA A 74 -3.98 4.28 11.64
CA ALA A 74 -3.48 4.64 12.96
C ALA A 74 -4.61 5.28 13.80
N GLY A 75 -4.79 4.86 15.05
CA GLY A 75 -5.75 5.49 15.98
C GLY A 75 -7.24 5.19 15.77
N GLY A 76 -7.61 4.27 14.87
CA GLY A 76 -8.87 3.52 14.91
C GLY A 76 -10.19 4.28 14.64
N LYS A 77 -10.18 5.58 14.35
CA LYS A 77 -11.42 6.35 14.12
C LYS A 77 -12.21 5.91 12.89
N LEU A 78 -11.54 5.32 11.91
CA LEU A 78 -12.15 4.79 10.70
C LEU A 78 -11.37 3.55 10.24
N PRO A 79 -11.96 2.34 10.31
CA PRO A 79 -11.24 1.10 10.08
C PRO A 79 -11.07 0.85 8.57
N PHE A 80 -9.81 0.80 8.15
CA PHE A 80 -9.42 0.32 6.83
C PHE A 80 -8.07 -0.39 6.90
N THR A 81 -7.81 -1.21 5.89
CA THR A 81 -6.54 -1.91 5.65
C THR A 81 -6.11 -1.73 4.20
N LEU A 82 -4.80 -1.70 3.99
CA LEU A 82 -4.11 -1.85 2.73
C LEU A 82 -3.21 -3.08 2.86
N SER A 83 -3.50 -4.13 2.10
CA SER A 83 -2.70 -5.35 2.08
C SER A 83 -1.91 -5.43 0.78
N ALA A 84 -0.66 -5.89 0.86
CA ALA A 84 0.08 -6.39 -0.29
C ALA A 84 0.26 -7.90 -0.13
N ASN A 85 -0.29 -8.66 -1.07
CA ASN A 85 -0.08 -10.11 -1.16
C ASN A 85 1.01 -10.36 -2.21
N ILE A 86 1.99 -11.17 -1.86
CA ILE A 86 3.19 -11.43 -2.64
C ILE A 86 3.25 -12.94 -2.91
N GLN A 87 3.23 -13.32 -4.18
CA GLN A 87 3.30 -14.70 -4.62
C GLN A 87 4.63 -14.93 -5.32
N ALA A 88 5.42 -15.90 -4.85
CA ALA A 88 6.62 -16.34 -5.55
C ALA A 88 6.26 -16.97 -6.91
N VAL A 89 6.98 -16.58 -7.97
CA VAL A 89 6.88 -17.19 -9.31
C VAL A 89 8.16 -17.97 -9.62
N SER A 90 9.32 -17.38 -9.32
CA SER A 90 10.64 -18.01 -9.43
C SER A 90 11.60 -17.42 -8.39
N GLU A 91 12.87 -17.84 -8.41
CA GLU A 91 13.91 -17.27 -7.54
C GLU A 91 14.09 -15.75 -7.72
N ASN A 92 13.75 -15.20 -8.89
CA ASN A 92 13.95 -13.79 -9.22
C ASN A 92 12.67 -13.09 -9.70
N GLU A 93 11.50 -13.69 -9.49
CA GLU A 93 10.23 -13.13 -9.92
C GLU A 93 9.13 -13.42 -8.91
N SER A 94 8.26 -12.43 -8.71
CA SER A 94 7.05 -12.55 -7.90
C SER A 94 5.89 -11.81 -8.53
N LYS A 95 4.67 -12.13 -8.09
CA LYS A 95 3.47 -11.37 -8.39
C LYS A 95 2.98 -10.69 -7.14
N VAL A 96 2.59 -9.43 -7.27
CA VAL A 96 2.00 -8.66 -6.18
C VAL A 96 0.58 -8.25 -6.54
N ARG A 97 -0.33 -8.38 -5.57
CA ARG A 97 -1.67 -7.79 -5.63
C ARG A 97 -1.89 -6.92 -4.40
N LEU A 98 -2.30 -5.67 -4.62
CA LEU A 98 -2.71 -4.78 -3.55
C LEU A 98 -4.23 -4.86 -3.36
N SER A 99 -4.68 -4.87 -2.12
CA SER A 99 -6.10 -4.76 -1.78
C SER A 99 -6.33 -3.74 -0.69
N PHE A 100 -7.41 -2.98 -0.82
CA PHE A 100 -7.89 -2.05 0.18
C PHE A 100 -9.27 -2.48 0.66
N GLU A 101 -9.42 -2.59 1.97
CA GLU A 101 -10.69 -2.90 2.62
C GLU A 101 -10.99 -1.82 3.64
N GLY A 102 -12.23 -1.35 3.69
CA GLY A 102 -12.64 -0.48 4.78
C GLY A 102 -14.15 -0.34 4.92
N GLU A 103 -14.57 -0.02 6.13
CA GLU A 103 -16.00 0.07 6.49
C GLU A 103 -16.47 1.51 6.36
N PHE A 104 -16.87 1.86 5.14
CA PHE A 104 -17.38 3.18 4.80
C PHE A 104 -18.89 3.12 4.55
N ASN A 105 -19.61 4.16 4.97
CA ASN A 105 -20.97 4.37 4.48
C ASN A 105 -20.96 4.67 2.97
N ALA A 106 -22.11 4.53 2.32
CA ALA A 106 -22.23 4.64 0.86
C ALA A 106 -21.72 5.98 0.30
N MET A 107 -22.00 7.09 1.00
CA MET A 107 -21.58 8.42 0.58
C MET A 107 -20.06 8.58 0.63
N MET A 108 -19.44 8.18 1.74
CA MET A 108 -17.97 8.22 1.89
C MET A 108 -17.28 7.30 0.89
N ALA A 109 -17.80 6.09 0.69
CA ALA A 109 -17.25 5.13 -0.28
C ALA A 109 -17.19 5.73 -1.69
N MET A 110 -18.24 6.43 -2.15
CA MET A 110 -18.24 7.07 -3.47
C MET A 110 -17.20 8.18 -3.60
N MET A 111 -16.99 8.98 -2.56
CA MET A 111 -16.03 10.10 -2.59
C MET A 111 -14.57 9.63 -2.59
N ILE A 112 -14.26 8.55 -1.87
CA ILE A 112 -12.87 8.08 -1.71
C ILE A 112 -12.47 6.98 -2.69
N LYS A 113 -13.44 6.29 -3.32
CA LYS A 113 -13.15 5.14 -4.20
C LYS A 113 -12.19 5.52 -5.32
N SER A 114 -12.45 6.59 -6.07
CA SER A 114 -11.59 6.98 -7.19
C SER A 114 -10.17 7.38 -6.72
N PRO A 115 -10.01 8.28 -5.71
CA PRO A 115 -8.69 8.60 -5.18
C PRO A 115 -7.90 7.38 -4.68
N ILE A 116 -8.53 6.48 -3.92
CA ILE A 116 -7.87 5.27 -3.40
C ILE A 116 -7.53 4.30 -4.52
N THR A 117 -8.43 4.07 -5.47
CA THR A 117 -8.13 3.24 -6.66
C THR A 117 -6.91 3.76 -7.42
N ASN A 118 -6.84 5.07 -7.66
CA ASN A 118 -5.70 5.68 -8.34
C ASN A 118 -4.41 5.53 -7.53
N PHE A 119 -4.46 5.81 -6.22
CA PHE A 119 -3.33 5.62 -5.32
C PHE A 119 -2.80 4.17 -5.34
N MET A 120 -3.68 3.18 -5.22
CA MET A 120 -3.26 1.77 -5.24
C MET A 120 -2.67 1.36 -6.60
N ASN A 121 -3.25 1.82 -7.71
CA ASN A 121 -2.70 1.54 -9.03
C ASN A 121 -1.29 2.13 -9.16
N THR A 122 -1.06 3.37 -8.71
CA THR A 122 0.28 3.97 -8.72
C THR A 122 1.26 3.21 -7.83
N LEU A 123 0.86 2.81 -6.61
CA LEU A 123 1.71 1.95 -5.76
C LEU A 123 2.08 0.64 -6.48
N SER A 124 1.09 -0.01 -7.10
CA SER A 124 1.29 -1.26 -7.83
C SER A 124 2.20 -1.10 -9.05
N ASP A 125 2.11 0.01 -9.77
CA ASP A 125 2.95 0.30 -10.92
C ASP A 125 4.39 0.62 -10.48
N ASN A 126 4.56 1.46 -9.48
CA ASN A 126 5.88 1.81 -8.94
C ASN A 126 6.58 0.61 -8.29
N LEU A 127 5.81 -0.34 -7.74
CA LEU A 127 6.36 -1.60 -7.24
C LEU A 127 7.07 -2.41 -8.34
N SER A 128 6.63 -2.33 -9.60
CA SER A 128 7.23 -3.09 -10.69
C SER A 128 8.61 -2.62 -11.11
N VAL A 129 9.05 -1.47 -10.60
CA VAL A 129 10.34 -0.83 -10.92
C VAL A 129 11.21 -0.58 -9.68
N ILE A 130 10.94 -1.29 -8.57
CA ILE A 130 11.77 -1.18 -7.36
C ILE A 130 13.22 -1.61 -7.62
N PRO A 131 14.20 -0.94 -6.98
CA PRO A 131 15.62 -1.15 -7.24
C PRO A 131 16.13 -2.56 -6.93
#